data_AF-A0A971TSJ3-F1
#
_entry.id   AF-A0A971TSJ3-F1
#
_cell.length_a   1.000
_cell.length_b   1.000
_cell.length_c   1.000
_cell.angle_alpha   90.00
_cell.angle_beta   90.00
_cell.angle_gamma   90.00
#
_symmetry.space_group_name_H-M   'P 1'
#
loop_
_entity.id
_entity.type
_entity.pdbx_description
1 polymer ?
#
loop_
_entity_poly.entity_id
_entity_poly.type
_entity_poly.pdbx_seq_one_letter_code
_entity_poly.pdbx_strand_id
1 'polypeptide(L)'
;MKFDKTEVHKCLKSFDFKTLFREHLGWDNHQAQLDIPVNGENFSLSAIAQKRGFVAFICDGPIPERATRLKIDHQITKSAREHFVVYADKTDGQQVWQWVRREQGKPLANRDHRFDIRQSGDFLIQRLDQIAVDMDEEETITVVDLAGRARAAFDVDKITKRFYDRFKSEHTAFLNLIKGFPRPQKITGKEDPHPDLQWYTSLMLNRLMFVYFIQKKGFLDGDTEYMRNRLRMVEQARGKDEFQSFYRYFLLRLFHDGLGRSTDERNLDPTMEKLLGAVPFLNGGFFEVHELEQRYPEVDIPDQAFEKLFDFFDQYRWHLDERPLRADNEINPDVVGYIFEKYINQKQMGAYYTKEDITEYISKNTVIPFLFDTAQKKCAIAFNPDSALWRLLRDNPDRYIYPAVRHGVVCEDGLVVPESELPDFVQKGMSDPQARMHDNRYNLQQAQADDPIRLVTETWREYACRRNRCLDIREKMHRGEVHSINDLITLNLDIWQFARDAIVNAEGPELLRAFWHVIEKVTVLDPTCGSGAFLFAALRILETLYSDCLERMARFIEDLERKPHHPKQFNDFKTVLARLAEHPSERYFILKS
;
A
#
# COMPACT_ATOMS: atom_id res chain seq x y z
N MET A 1 -2.41 22.13 -32.71
CA MET A 1 -3.46 22.64 -31.81
C MET A 1 -2.84 22.86 -30.43
N LYS A 2 -3.02 24.05 -29.84
CA LYS A 2 -2.34 24.43 -28.59
C LYS A 2 -3.25 24.21 -27.38
N PHE A 3 -2.74 23.54 -26.34
CA PHE A 3 -3.46 23.30 -25.08
C PHE A 3 -3.84 24.62 -24.39
N ASP A 4 -5.14 24.88 -24.23
CA ASP A 4 -5.66 26.07 -23.54
C ASP A 4 -6.13 25.72 -22.12
N LYS A 5 -5.35 26.13 -21.12
CA LYS A 5 -5.62 25.87 -19.70
C LYS A 5 -6.97 26.42 -19.25
N THR A 6 -7.40 27.56 -19.79
CA THR A 6 -8.63 28.23 -19.36
C THR A 6 -9.86 27.46 -19.84
N GLU A 7 -9.85 27.02 -21.09
CA GLU A 7 -10.96 26.25 -21.66
C GLU A 7 -11.00 24.82 -21.12
N VAL A 8 -9.84 24.20 -20.89
CA VAL A 8 -9.74 22.90 -20.19
C VAL A 8 -10.34 22.98 -18.79
N HIS A 9 -10.04 24.04 -18.04
CA HIS A 9 -10.63 24.28 -16.72
C HIS A 9 -12.15 24.40 -16.80
N LYS A 10 -12.68 25.15 -17.76
CA LYS A 10 -14.13 25.28 -17.97
C LYS A 10 -14.78 23.94 -18.26
N CYS A 11 -14.19 23.14 -19.15
CA CYS A 11 -14.69 21.81 -19.49
C CYS A 11 -14.70 20.86 -18.27
N LEU A 12 -13.66 20.91 -17.44
CA LEU A 12 -13.63 20.16 -16.18
C LEU A 12 -14.76 20.58 -15.25
N LYS A 13 -15.02 21.88 -15.08
CA LYS A 13 -16.11 22.37 -14.21
C LYS A 13 -17.50 22.09 -14.75
N SER A 14 -17.68 22.06 -16.07
CA SER A 14 -18.96 21.77 -16.72
C SER A 14 -19.20 20.28 -16.99
N PHE A 15 -18.23 19.41 -16.68
CA PHE A 15 -18.24 17.98 -17.03
C PHE A 15 -18.31 17.73 -18.55
N ASP A 16 -17.83 18.68 -19.37
CA ASP A 16 -17.77 18.53 -20.83
C ASP A 16 -16.48 17.82 -21.27
N PHE A 17 -16.41 16.53 -20.95
CA PHE A 17 -15.24 15.72 -21.26
C PHE A 17 -15.09 15.43 -22.76
N LYS A 18 -16.18 15.50 -23.54
CA LYS A 18 -16.09 15.31 -25.00
C LYS A 18 -15.30 16.44 -25.64
N THR A 19 -15.66 17.68 -25.33
CA THR A 19 -14.94 18.87 -25.80
C THR A 19 -13.52 18.88 -25.24
N LEU A 20 -13.34 18.57 -23.96
CA LEU A 20 -12.03 18.45 -23.32
C LEU A 20 -11.06 17.57 -24.12
N PHE A 21 -11.44 16.31 -24.35
CA PHE A 21 -10.55 15.35 -25.02
C PHE A 21 -10.35 15.69 -26.50
N ARG A 22 -11.41 16.09 -27.21
CA ARG A 22 -11.36 16.26 -28.66
C ARG A 22 -10.74 17.60 -29.08
N GLU A 23 -11.13 18.68 -28.42
CA GLU A 23 -10.78 20.04 -28.82
C GLU A 23 -9.62 20.63 -28.01
N HIS A 24 -9.23 20.02 -26.88
CA HIS A 24 -8.13 20.53 -26.06
C HIS A 24 -6.99 19.54 -25.84
N LEU A 25 -7.27 18.22 -25.87
CA LEU A 25 -6.21 17.19 -25.82
C LEU A 25 -5.82 16.65 -27.18
N GLY A 26 -6.57 16.98 -28.25
CA GLY A 26 -6.27 16.51 -29.60
C GLY A 26 -6.56 15.01 -29.80
N TRP A 27 -7.50 14.43 -29.05
CA TRP A 27 -7.90 13.03 -29.21
C TRP A 27 -9.01 12.89 -30.25
N ASP A 28 -9.10 11.71 -30.85
CA ASP A 28 -10.04 11.43 -31.92
C ASP A 28 -11.43 11.11 -31.36
N ASN A 29 -12.48 11.46 -32.11
CA ASN A 29 -13.85 11.06 -31.76
C ASN A 29 -13.95 9.53 -31.70
N HIS A 30 -14.43 9.02 -30.58
CA HIS A 30 -14.77 7.61 -30.41
C HIS A 30 -16.12 7.53 -29.70
N GLN A 31 -16.97 6.62 -30.16
CA GLN A 31 -18.29 6.39 -29.60
C GLN A 31 -18.51 4.89 -29.48
N ALA A 32 -18.50 4.42 -28.26
CA ALA A 32 -18.80 3.04 -27.88
C ALA A 32 -19.47 3.07 -26.50
N GLN A 33 -20.28 2.07 -26.21
CA GLN A 33 -20.92 1.93 -24.90
C GLN A 33 -20.63 0.53 -24.36
N LEU A 34 -20.25 0.45 -23.10
CA LEU A 34 -19.96 -0.79 -22.39
C LEU A 34 -20.79 -0.83 -21.12
N ASP A 35 -21.63 -1.86 -21.00
CA ASP A 35 -22.39 -2.12 -19.78
C ASP A 35 -21.68 -3.20 -18.97
N ILE A 36 -21.20 -2.83 -17.79
CA ILE A 36 -20.34 -3.66 -16.96
C ILE A 36 -21.10 -4.10 -15.69
N PRO A 37 -21.50 -5.38 -15.60
CA PRO A 37 -22.15 -5.90 -14.40
C PRO A 37 -21.12 -6.18 -13.29
N VAL A 38 -21.31 -5.58 -12.12
CA VAL A 38 -20.48 -5.79 -10.93
C VAL A 38 -21.38 -5.92 -9.70
N ASN A 39 -21.25 -7.03 -8.96
CA ASN A 39 -21.98 -7.26 -7.71
C ASN A 39 -23.52 -7.12 -7.82
N GLY A 40 -24.10 -7.38 -8.99
CA GLY A 40 -25.56 -7.27 -9.22
C GLY A 40 -26.03 -5.87 -9.66
N GLU A 41 -25.15 -4.88 -9.72
CA GLU A 41 -25.39 -3.56 -10.32
C GLU A 41 -24.75 -3.48 -11.70
N ASN A 42 -25.33 -2.70 -12.62
CA ASN A 42 -24.82 -2.54 -13.97
C ASN A 42 -24.32 -1.11 -14.19
N PHE A 43 -23.05 -0.96 -14.56
CA PHE A 43 -22.41 0.34 -14.78
C PHE A 43 -22.27 0.59 -16.27
N SER A 44 -22.90 1.65 -16.77
CA SER A 44 -22.82 2.02 -18.18
C SER A 44 -21.68 3.01 -18.42
N LEU A 45 -20.73 2.62 -19.26
CA LEU A 45 -19.57 3.42 -19.63
C LEU A 45 -19.66 3.84 -21.09
N SER A 46 -19.53 5.15 -21.33
CA SER A 46 -19.50 5.73 -22.67
C SER A 46 -18.08 6.11 -23.05
N ALA A 47 -17.55 5.53 -24.13
CA ALA A 47 -16.31 5.99 -24.73
C ALA A 47 -16.57 7.33 -25.42
N ILE A 48 -15.72 8.33 -25.12
CA ILE A 48 -15.88 9.70 -25.63
C ILE A 48 -14.79 10.14 -26.57
N ALA A 49 -13.61 9.55 -26.46
CA ALA A 49 -12.47 9.83 -27.31
C ALA A 49 -11.49 8.66 -27.29
N GLN A 50 -10.66 8.56 -28.32
CA GLN A 50 -9.53 7.65 -28.34
C GLN A 50 -8.34 8.30 -29.02
N LYS A 51 -7.14 7.82 -28.73
CA LYS A 51 -5.94 8.20 -29.46
C LYS A 51 -5.05 6.98 -29.64
N ARG A 52 -4.90 6.55 -30.89
CA ARG A 52 -4.10 5.36 -31.27
C ARG A 52 -4.46 4.09 -30.49
N GLY A 53 -5.73 3.93 -30.09
CA GLY A 53 -6.21 2.79 -29.30
C GLY A 53 -6.19 3.00 -27.79
N PHE A 54 -5.68 4.13 -27.29
CA PHE A 54 -5.89 4.55 -25.90
C PHE A 54 -7.28 5.19 -25.78
N VAL A 55 -8.17 4.63 -24.96
CA VAL A 55 -9.58 5.06 -24.92
C VAL A 55 -9.92 5.81 -23.63
N ALA A 56 -10.70 6.89 -23.72
CA ALA A 56 -11.28 7.59 -22.58
C ALA A 56 -12.76 7.23 -22.43
N PHE A 57 -13.13 6.62 -21.30
CA PHE A 57 -14.50 6.29 -20.93
C PHE A 57 -15.02 7.23 -19.85
N ILE A 58 -16.33 7.47 -19.87
CA ILE A 58 -17.07 8.15 -18.79
C ILE A 58 -18.10 7.20 -18.20
N CYS A 59 -18.20 7.19 -16.87
CA CYS A 59 -19.30 6.60 -16.12
C CYS A 59 -20.05 7.70 -15.36
N ASP A 60 -21.27 8.02 -15.79
CA ASP A 60 -22.11 9.05 -15.14
C ASP A 60 -22.89 8.43 -13.97
N GLY A 61 -22.92 9.11 -12.82
CA GLY A 61 -23.69 8.69 -11.64
C GLY A 61 -22.86 8.72 -10.34
N PRO A 62 -23.41 8.17 -9.24
CA PRO A 62 -22.69 8.06 -7.97
C PRO A 62 -21.36 7.33 -8.14
N ILE A 63 -20.29 7.91 -7.61
CA ILE A 63 -18.95 7.35 -7.79
C ILE A 63 -18.83 6.04 -6.99
N PRO A 64 -18.64 4.88 -7.63
CA PRO A 64 -18.58 3.59 -6.94
C PRO A 64 -17.37 3.53 -6.01
N GLU A 65 -17.38 2.67 -5.00
CA GLU A 65 -16.22 2.47 -4.13
C GLU A 65 -15.01 1.89 -4.87
N ARG A 66 -13.82 1.99 -4.27
CA ARG A 66 -12.56 1.60 -4.93
C ARG A 66 -12.55 0.14 -5.39
N ALA A 67 -13.11 -0.78 -4.59
CA ALA A 67 -13.18 -2.20 -4.95
C ALA A 67 -14.03 -2.44 -6.20
N THR A 68 -15.19 -1.78 -6.30
CA THR A 68 -16.06 -1.84 -7.49
C THR A 68 -15.38 -1.23 -8.71
N ARG A 69 -14.72 -0.07 -8.57
CA ARG A 69 -13.97 0.59 -9.65
C ARG A 69 -12.83 -0.28 -10.22
N LEU A 70 -12.16 -1.07 -9.38
CA LEU A 70 -11.15 -2.04 -9.82
C LEU A 70 -11.75 -3.18 -10.65
N LYS A 71 -12.93 -3.68 -10.25
CA LYS A 71 -13.66 -4.71 -11.01
C LYS A 71 -14.13 -4.17 -12.37
N ILE A 72 -14.61 -2.92 -12.41
CA ILE A 72 -15.01 -2.23 -13.64
C ILE A 72 -13.81 -2.15 -14.60
N ASP A 73 -12.66 -1.66 -14.11
CA ASP A 73 -11.41 -1.54 -14.89
C ASP A 73 -10.92 -2.88 -15.45
N HIS A 74 -11.00 -3.94 -14.65
CA HIS A 74 -10.64 -5.28 -15.09
C HIS A 74 -11.50 -5.76 -16.27
N GLN A 75 -12.80 -5.43 -16.28
CA GLN A 75 -13.69 -5.77 -17.39
C GLN A 75 -13.40 -4.90 -18.63
N ILE A 76 -13.18 -3.60 -18.46
CA ILE A 76 -12.86 -2.68 -19.58
C ILE A 76 -11.55 -3.08 -20.27
N THR A 77 -10.57 -3.58 -19.50
CA THR A 77 -9.27 -4.03 -20.03
C THR A 77 -9.41 -5.09 -21.14
N LYS A 78 -10.51 -5.86 -21.15
CA LYS A 78 -10.81 -6.85 -22.20
C LYS A 78 -11.13 -6.21 -23.56
N SER A 79 -11.67 -4.99 -23.56
CA SER A 79 -12.07 -4.25 -24.77
C SER A 79 -11.07 -3.15 -25.15
N ALA A 80 -10.48 -2.49 -24.16
CA ALA A 80 -9.47 -1.45 -24.35
C ALA A 80 -8.38 -1.60 -23.29
N ARG A 81 -7.19 -2.07 -23.67
CA ARG A 81 -6.10 -2.33 -22.72
C ARG A 81 -5.57 -1.05 -22.07
N GLU A 82 -5.30 -0.03 -22.90
CA GLU A 82 -4.89 1.29 -22.43
C GLU A 82 -6.11 2.20 -22.40
N HIS A 83 -6.51 2.64 -21.20
CA HIS A 83 -7.68 3.47 -21.05
C HIS A 83 -7.66 4.34 -19.79
N PHE A 84 -8.47 5.38 -19.84
CA PHE A 84 -8.93 6.15 -18.69
C PHE A 84 -10.40 5.84 -18.42
N VAL A 85 -10.79 5.84 -17.14
CA VAL A 85 -12.20 5.90 -16.74
C VAL A 85 -12.41 7.15 -15.91
N VAL A 86 -13.32 8.02 -16.36
CA VAL A 86 -13.75 9.21 -15.64
C VAL A 86 -15.12 8.93 -15.03
N TYR A 87 -15.18 8.76 -13.71
CA TYR A 87 -16.44 8.68 -12.99
C TYR A 87 -16.91 10.08 -12.65
N ALA A 88 -18.13 10.43 -13.06
CA ALA A 88 -18.65 11.79 -13.00
C ALA A 88 -19.96 11.83 -12.19
N ASP A 89 -19.85 12.33 -10.96
CA ASP A 89 -21.00 12.62 -10.11
C ASP A 89 -21.33 14.11 -10.23
N LYS A 90 -22.18 14.43 -11.20
CA LYS A 90 -22.61 15.80 -11.51
C LYS A 90 -23.44 16.41 -10.38
N THR A 91 -24.12 15.59 -9.59
CA THR A 91 -24.93 16.01 -8.44
C THR A 91 -24.07 16.57 -7.31
N ASP A 92 -22.99 15.87 -6.95
CA ASP A 92 -22.07 16.29 -5.88
C ASP A 92 -20.88 17.12 -6.40
N GLY A 93 -20.82 17.37 -7.71
CA GLY A 93 -19.74 18.11 -8.34
C GLY A 93 -18.38 17.39 -8.27
N GLN A 94 -18.40 16.05 -8.19
CA GLN A 94 -17.20 15.21 -8.01
C GLN A 94 -16.82 14.46 -9.29
N GLN A 95 -15.52 14.29 -9.47
CA GLN A 95 -14.94 13.50 -10.55
C GLN A 95 -13.86 12.58 -9.99
N VAL A 96 -13.75 11.37 -10.54
CA VAL A 96 -12.61 10.47 -10.31
C VAL A 96 -12.06 10.03 -11.64
N TRP A 97 -10.82 10.40 -11.90
CA TRP A 97 -10.03 10.04 -13.06
C TRP A 97 -9.15 8.84 -12.70
N GLN A 98 -9.55 7.67 -13.17
CA GLN A 98 -8.86 6.43 -12.90
C GLN A 98 -7.96 6.06 -14.08
N TRP A 99 -6.71 5.76 -13.76
CA TRP A 99 -5.74 5.15 -14.66
C TRP A 99 -5.00 4.05 -13.93
N VAL A 100 -4.84 2.91 -14.57
CA VAL A 100 -4.09 1.79 -13.99
C VAL A 100 -2.79 1.63 -14.75
N ARG A 101 -1.69 1.63 -14.02
CA ARG A 101 -0.38 1.32 -14.56
C ARG A 101 -0.31 -0.15 -14.93
N ARG A 102 -0.16 -0.40 -16.22
CA ARG A 102 -0.09 -1.73 -16.81
C ARG A 102 1.33 -1.96 -17.34
N GLU A 103 2.27 -2.18 -16.42
CA GLU A 103 3.65 -2.51 -16.75
C GLU A 103 3.90 -4.01 -16.69
N GLN A 104 4.59 -4.51 -17.70
CA GLN A 104 5.04 -5.89 -17.74
C GLN A 104 5.97 -6.20 -16.55
N GLY A 105 5.68 -7.25 -15.80
CA GLY A 105 6.51 -7.70 -14.67
C GLY A 105 6.38 -6.86 -13.39
N LYS A 106 5.45 -5.90 -13.34
CA LYS A 106 5.11 -5.16 -12.11
C LYS A 106 3.63 -5.33 -11.79
N PRO A 107 3.24 -5.36 -10.50
CA PRO A 107 1.83 -5.41 -10.13
C PRO A 107 1.10 -4.17 -10.68
N LEU A 108 -0.17 -4.38 -11.05
CA LEU A 108 -1.07 -3.32 -11.47
C LEU A 108 -1.15 -2.26 -10.37
N ALA A 109 -0.79 -1.02 -10.69
CA ALA A 109 -0.90 0.08 -9.74
C ALA A 109 -2.07 0.97 -10.18
N ASN A 110 -3.18 0.92 -9.44
CA ASN A 110 -4.31 1.82 -9.65
C ASN A 110 -3.96 3.22 -9.14
N ARG A 111 -4.16 4.23 -10.00
CA ARG A 111 -4.05 5.65 -9.70
C ARG A 111 -5.41 6.32 -9.91
N ASP A 112 -5.99 6.77 -8.80
CA ASP A 112 -7.23 7.55 -8.80
C ASP A 112 -6.90 9.03 -8.56
N HIS A 113 -7.33 9.91 -9.46
CA HIS A 113 -7.22 11.36 -9.30
C HIS A 113 -8.62 11.95 -9.11
N ARG A 114 -8.88 12.47 -7.91
CA ARG A 114 -10.18 13.09 -7.61
C ARG A 114 -10.14 14.58 -7.94
N PHE A 115 -11.21 15.10 -8.52
CA PHE A 115 -11.40 16.52 -8.77
C PHE A 115 -12.79 16.95 -8.33
N ASP A 116 -12.86 18.04 -7.57
CA ASP A 116 -14.11 18.70 -7.18
C ASP A 116 -14.21 20.03 -7.92
N ILE A 117 -15.38 20.33 -8.51
CA ILE A 117 -15.59 21.55 -9.29
C ILE A 117 -15.37 22.85 -8.52
N ARG A 118 -15.31 22.81 -7.18
CA ARG A 118 -15.00 23.97 -6.32
C ARG A 118 -13.49 24.24 -6.22
N GLN A 119 -12.65 23.31 -6.68
CA GLN A 119 -11.19 23.43 -6.68
C GLN A 119 -10.67 24.23 -7.88
N SER A 120 -9.38 24.61 -7.85
CA SER A 120 -8.73 25.24 -9.00
C SER A 120 -8.45 24.26 -10.14
N GLY A 121 -8.20 22.98 -9.84
CA GLY A 121 -7.96 21.95 -10.85
C GLY A 121 -6.60 22.02 -11.55
N ASP A 122 -5.72 22.97 -11.21
CA ASP A 122 -4.45 23.22 -11.91
C ASP A 122 -3.57 21.98 -12.07
N PHE A 123 -3.57 21.10 -11.06
CA PHE A 123 -2.84 19.85 -11.08
C PHE A 123 -3.37 18.86 -12.13
N LEU A 124 -4.69 18.67 -12.17
CA LEU A 124 -5.32 17.83 -13.17
C LEU A 124 -5.11 18.43 -14.56
N ILE A 125 -5.24 19.76 -14.71
CA ILE A 125 -4.95 20.48 -15.95
C ILE A 125 -3.51 20.23 -16.40
N GLN A 126 -2.52 20.31 -15.51
CA GLN A 126 -1.12 20.03 -15.82
C GLN A 126 -0.90 18.57 -16.27
N ARG A 127 -1.64 17.61 -15.70
CA ARG A 127 -1.56 16.20 -16.12
C ARG A 127 -2.19 15.98 -17.48
N LEU A 128 -3.32 16.65 -17.74
CA LEU A 128 -4.01 16.63 -19.02
C LEU A 128 -3.14 17.24 -20.13
N ASP A 129 -2.41 18.32 -19.85
CA ASP A 129 -1.43 18.93 -20.76
C ASP A 129 -0.37 17.91 -21.22
N GLN A 130 0.09 17.04 -20.31
CA GLN A 130 1.09 16.03 -20.62
C GLN A 130 0.59 14.90 -21.52
N ILE A 131 -0.73 14.68 -21.61
CA ILE A 131 -1.34 13.68 -22.50
C ILE A 131 -2.01 14.32 -23.72
N ALA A 132 -1.90 15.64 -23.88
CA ALA A 132 -2.32 16.33 -25.09
C ALA A 132 -1.39 15.94 -26.25
N VAL A 133 -1.97 15.89 -27.45
CA VAL A 133 -1.28 15.59 -28.71
C VAL A 133 -1.43 16.78 -29.63
N ASP A 134 -0.30 17.37 -30.01
CA ASP A 134 -0.28 18.45 -31.00
C ASP A 134 -0.35 17.87 -32.43
N MET A 135 -0.79 18.69 -33.39
CA MET A 135 -0.94 18.30 -34.80
C MET A 135 0.39 17.85 -35.42
N ASP A 136 1.49 18.45 -34.98
CA ASP A 136 2.84 18.12 -35.47
C ASP A 136 3.30 16.73 -34.98
N GLU A 137 2.69 16.20 -33.91
CA GLU A 137 2.97 14.89 -33.34
C GLU A 137 2.03 13.80 -33.87
N GLU A 138 0.98 14.18 -34.59
CA GLU A 138 -0.14 13.31 -34.99
C GLU A 138 0.33 12.07 -35.76
N GLU A 139 1.28 12.25 -36.68
CA GLU A 139 1.78 11.17 -37.55
C GLU A 139 2.79 10.24 -36.87
N THR A 140 3.39 10.68 -35.76
CA THR A 140 4.49 9.94 -35.10
C THR A 140 4.11 9.33 -33.76
N ILE A 141 3.07 9.85 -33.10
CA ILE A 141 2.68 9.36 -31.78
C ILE A 141 2.10 7.95 -31.83
N THR A 142 2.59 7.08 -30.95
CA THR A 142 2.08 5.72 -30.77
C THR A 142 1.30 5.57 -29.47
N VAL A 143 0.57 4.46 -29.33
CA VAL A 143 -0.08 4.09 -28.06
C VAL A 143 0.94 3.93 -26.92
N VAL A 144 2.17 3.49 -27.23
CA VAL A 144 3.24 3.31 -26.25
C VAL A 144 3.73 4.67 -25.74
N ASP A 145 3.87 5.65 -26.64
CA ASP A 145 4.24 7.01 -26.26
C ASP A 145 3.16 7.65 -25.40
N LEU A 146 1.89 7.48 -25.77
CA LEU A 146 0.77 8.00 -25.00
C LEU A 146 0.61 7.28 -23.65
N ALA A 147 0.83 5.97 -23.57
CA ALA A 147 0.90 5.23 -22.31
C ALA A 147 2.09 5.68 -21.44
N GLY A 148 3.23 6.00 -22.05
CA GLY A 148 4.39 6.60 -21.40
C GLY A 148 4.10 8.01 -20.86
N ARG A 149 3.38 8.85 -21.61
CA ARG A 149 2.88 10.16 -21.17
C ARG A 149 1.88 10.02 -20.04
N ALA A 150 0.90 9.13 -20.18
CA ALA A 150 -0.07 8.82 -19.13
C ALA A 150 0.63 8.31 -17.87
N ARG A 151 1.66 7.47 -17.99
CA ARG A 151 2.51 7.09 -16.86
C ARG A 151 3.24 8.28 -16.24
N ALA A 152 3.96 9.07 -17.02
CA ALA A 152 4.67 10.24 -16.49
C ALA A 152 3.74 11.24 -15.79
N ALA A 153 2.52 11.39 -16.31
CA ALA A 153 1.50 12.30 -15.78
C ALA A 153 0.73 11.71 -14.59
N PHE A 154 0.36 10.43 -14.64
CA PHE A 154 -0.58 9.77 -13.72
C PHE A 154 0.08 8.79 -12.73
N ASP A 155 1.26 8.23 -13.02
CA ASP A 155 2.01 7.27 -12.18
C ASP A 155 2.96 7.92 -11.16
N VAL A 156 3.26 9.20 -11.30
CA VAL A 156 4.29 9.87 -10.49
C VAL A 156 3.66 10.80 -9.46
N ASP A 157 3.98 10.54 -8.19
CA ASP A 157 3.95 11.51 -7.10
C ASP A 157 4.90 12.68 -7.39
N LYS A 158 4.50 13.62 -8.25
CA LYS A 158 5.25 14.87 -8.48
C LYS A 158 5.44 15.66 -7.19
N ILE A 159 4.53 15.51 -6.23
CA ILE A 159 4.60 16.07 -4.88
C ILE A 159 5.84 15.54 -4.14
N THR A 160 6.06 14.21 -4.16
CA THR A 160 7.23 13.56 -3.54
C THR A 160 8.53 14.07 -4.13
N LYS A 161 8.62 14.28 -5.45
CA LYS A 161 9.85 14.79 -6.07
C LYS A 161 10.12 16.26 -5.72
N ARG A 162 9.10 17.13 -5.77
CA ARG A 162 9.27 18.56 -5.43
C ARG A 162 9.57 18.77 -3.94
N PHE A 163 8.87 18.03 -3.07
CA PHE A 163 9.18 18.00 -1.65
C PHE A 163 10.60 17.50 -1.42
N TYR A 164 10.99 16.40 -2.05
CA TYR A 164 12.33 15.82 -1.95
C TYR A 164 13.44 16.79 -2.38
N ASP A 165 13.30 17.41 -3.54
CA ASP A 165 14.30 18.35 -4.07
C ASP A 165 14.46 19.55 -3.12
N ARG A 166 13.36 20.03 -2.55
CA ARG A 166 13.40 21.11 -1.57
C ARG A 166 13.91 20.66 -0.21
N PHE A 167 13.51 19.49 0.28
CA PHE A 167 13.98 18.87 1.50
C PHE A 167 15.50 18.70 1.47
N LYS A 168 16.09 18.33 0.33
CA LYS A 168 17.54 18.26 0.15
C LYS A 168 18.23 19.63 0.37
N SER A 169 17.65 20.70 -0.16
CA SER A 169 18.16 22.05 0.03
C SER A 169 18.06 22.48 1.50
N GLU A 170 16.91 22.25 2.14
CA GLU A 170 16.72 22.57 3.56
C GLU A 170 17.60 21.71 4.47
N HIS A 171 17.82 20.43 4.15
CA HIS A 171 18.74 19.54 4.86
C HIS A 171 20.17 20.09 4.85
N THR A 172 20.64 20.54 3.69
CA THR A 172 21.99 21.13 3.54
C THR A 172 22.09 22.45 4.30
N ALA A 173 21.05 23.29 4.24
CA ALA A 173 20.99 24.54 5.00
C ALA A 173 21.00 24.29 6.51
N PHE A 174 20.24 23.30 6.98
CA PHE A 174 20.17 22.91 8.39
C PHE A 174 21.51 22.36 8.88
N LEU A 175 22.13 21.45 8.13
CA LEU A 175 23.46 20.87 8.44
C LEU A 175 24.51 21.95 8.69
N ASN A 176 24.54 22.99 7.85
CA ASN A 176 25.51 24.08 7.95
C ASN A 176 25.33 24.97 9.20
N LEU A 177 24.18 24.89 9.87
CA LEU A 177 23.88 25.67 11.08
C LEU A 177 24.19 24.90 12.37
N ILE A 178 24.36 23.58 12.31
CA ILE A 178 24.67 22.76 13.49
C ILE A 178 26.12 23.01 13.92
N LYS A 179 26.30 23.31 15.21
CA LYS A 179 27.60 23.55 15.85
C LYS A 179 27.95 22.37 16.76
N GLY A 180 29.22 22.27 17.17
CA GLY A 180 29.70 21.28 18.13
C GLY A 180 30.28 19.98 17.53
N PHE A 181 30.29 19.84 16.19
CA PHE A 181 30.94 18.71 15.49
C PHE A 181 32.34 19.07 14.96
N PRO A 182 33.20 18.06 14.71
CA PRO A 182 34.52 18.29 14.11
C PRO A 182 34.44 18.98 12.75
N ARG A 183 35.47 19.76 12.41
CA ARG A 183 35.55 20.46 11.11
C ARG A 183 35.56 19.48 9.93
N PRO A 184 35.05 19.88 8.75
CA PRO A 184 35.11 19.09 7.52
C PRO A 184 36.54 18.59 7.23
N GLN A 185 36.67 17.32 6.85
CA GLN A 185 37.96 16.75 6.47
C GLN A 185 38.17 16.88 4.96
N LYS A 186 39.36 17.35 4.54
CA LYS A 186 39.77 17.36 3.13
C LYS A 186 40.34 15.99 2.77
N ILE A 187 39.51 15.11 2.21
CA ILE A 187 39.95 13.75 1.82
C ILE A 187 40.30 13.70 0.31
N THR A 188 39.66 14.53 -0.53
CA THR A 188 39.81 14.46 -2.01
C THR A 188 39.89 15.83 -2.70
N GLY A 189 40.21 16.90 -1.97
CA GLY A 189 40.15 18.28 -2.49
C GLY A 189 38.74 18.90 -2.47
N LYS A 190 37.72 18.12 -2.09
CA LYS A 190 36.41 18.60 -1.65
C LYS A 190 36.34 18.59 -0.12
N GLU A 191 35.71 19.61 0.45
CA GLU A 191 35.40 19.69 1.88
C GLU A 191 34.07 18.96 2.12
N ASP A 192 34.15 17.69 2.52
CA ASP A 192 32.97 16.90 2.86
C ASP A 192 32.65 17.05 4.36
N PRO A 193 31.38 17.24 4.75
CA PRO A 193 30.99 17.32 6.16
C PRO A 193 31.33 16.04 6.93
N HIS A 194 31.64 16.17 8.22
CA HIS A 194 31.94 15.02 9.08
C HIS A 194 30.78 13.99 9.09
N PRO A 195 31.05 12.67 9.02
CA PRO A 195 29.99 11.65 8.99
C PRO A 195 28.98 11.77 10.16
N ASP A 196 29.48 11.96 11.39
CA ASP A 196 28.63 12.15 12.56
C ASP A 196 27.72 13.38 12.46
N LEU A 197 28.17 14.46 11.82
CA LEU A 197 27.35 15.66 11.58
C LEU A 197 26.23 15.34 10.58
N GLN A 198 26.53 14.64 9.48
CA GLN A 198 25.53 14.23 8.50
C GLN A 198 24.47 13.30 9.12
N TRP A 199 24.92 12.39 9.96
CA TRP A 199 24.05 11.47 10.68
C TRP A 199 23.16 12.22 11.68
N TYR A 200 23.74 13.11 12.49
CA TYR A 200 22.99 13.89 13.47
C TYR A 200 21.96 14.82 12.81
N THR A 201 22.32 15.45 11.69
CA THR A 201 21.40 16.28 10.88
C THR A 201 20.18 15.46 10.48
N SER A 202 20.40 14.25 9.96
CA SER A 202 19.33 13.38 9.48
C SER A 202 18.45 12.89 10.63
N LEU A 203 19.05 12.48 11.75
CA LEU A 203 18.34 12.13 12.98
C LEU A 203 17.42 13.27 13.45
N MET A 204 17.94 14.50 13.47
CA MET A 204 17.18 15.68 13.89
C MET A 204 16.00 16.00 12.99
N LEU A 205 16.20 16.01 11.67
CA LEU A 205 15.12 16.26 10.73
C LEU A 205 14.03 15.21 10.85
N ASN A 206 14.39 13.94 11.03
CA ASN A 206 13.42 12.87 11.22
C ASN A 206 12.59 13.04 12.49
N ARG A 207 13.23 13.36 13.62
CA ARG A 207 12.53 13.64 14.88
C ARG A 207 11.56 14.81 14.72
N LEU A 208 11.99 15.89 14.08
CA LEU A 208 11.15 17.07 13.85
C LEU A 208 9.97 16.78 12.91
N MET A 209 10.20 16.04 11.81
CA MET A 209 9.13 15.62 10.89
C MET A 209 8.10 14.75 11.60
N PHE A 210 8.54 13.80 12.43
CA PHE A 210 7.64 12.95 13.22
C PHE A 210 6.78 13.78 14.18
N VAL A 211 7.40 14.70 14.91
CA VAL A 211 6.70 15.62 15.81
C VAL A 211 5.66 16.48 15.04
N TYR A 212 6.02 16.92 13.83
CA TYR A 212 5.12 17.63 12.91
C TYR A 212 3.90 16.82 12.47
N PHE A 213 4.01 15.49 12.32
CA PHE A 213 2.84 14.66 12.05
C PHE A 213 1.89 14.56 13.23
N ILE A 214 2.43 14.23 14.41
CA ILE A 214 1.60 13.97 15.60
C ILE A 214 0.96 15.26 16.12
N GLN A 215 1.61 16.43 15.98
CA GLN A 215 1.00 17.70 16.38
C GLN A 215 -0.28 17.98 15.57
N LYS A 216 -0.35 17.63 14.28
CA LYS A 216 -1.55 17.89 13.46
C LYS A 216 -2.77 17.07 13.91
N LYS A 217 -2.61 16.08 14.78
CA LYS A 217 -3.72 15.37 15.44
C LYS A 217 -4.11 15.96 16.80
N GLY A 218 -3.42 17.00 17.25
CA GLY A 218 -3.57 17.57 18.59
C GLY A 218 -2.97 16.70 19.69
N PHE A 219 -2.06 15.75 19.35
CA PHE A 219 -1.42 14.91 20.38
C PHE A 219 -0.41 15.68 21.24
N LEU A 220 0.04 16.86 20.81
CA LEU A 220 0.95 17.69 21.58
C LEU A 220 0.16 18.85 22.17
N ASP A 221 -0.30 18.68 23.41
CA ASP A 221 -1.03 19.69 24.19
C ASP A 221 -2.31 20.22 23.51
N GLY A 222 -2.93 19.41 22.64
CA GLY A 222 -4.07 19.84 21.82
C GLY A 222 -3.70 20.85 20.72
N ASP A 223 -2.42 21.17 20.54
CA ASP A 223 -1.94 22.24 19.66
C ASP A 223 -1.48 21.69 18.30
N THR A 224 -2.14 22.13 17.23
CA THR A 224 -1.78 21.76 15.84
C THR A 224 -0.58 22.51 15.30
N GLU A 225 -0.15 23.59 15.96
CA GLU A 225 1.02 24.41 15.64
C GLU A 225 2.06 24.37 16.77
N TYR A 226 2.04 23.30 17.59
CA TYR A 226 2.83 23.12 18.80
C TYR A 226 4.28 23.59 18.68
N MET A 227 5.03 23.07 17.70
CA MET A 227 6.46 23.37 17.56
C MET A 227 6.75 24.86 17.36
N ARG A 228 5.96 25.53 16.51
CA ARG A 228 6.12 26.96 16.24
C ARG A 228 5.68 27.81 17.43
N ASN A 229 4.60 27.41 18.10
CA ASN A 229 4.12 28.12 19.28
C ASN A 229 5.13 28.02 20.43
N ARG A 230 5.73 26.85 20.65
CA ARG A 230 6.76 26.66 21.69
C ARG A 230 8.05 27.40 21.38
N LEU A 231 8.48 27.45 20.12
CA LEU A 231 9.61 28.29 19.71
C LEU A 231 9.37 29.75 20.09
N ARG A 232 8.22 30.33 19.68
CA ARG A 232 7.87 31.73 20.02
C ARG A 232 7.80 31.98 21.53
N MET A 233 7.28 31.03 22.30
CA MET A 233 7.22 31.16 23.76
C MET A 233 8.62 31.20 24.39
N VAL A 234 9.56 30.38 23.90
CA VAL A 234 10.95 30.40 24.36
C VAL A 234 11.62 31.73 23.99
N GLU A 235 11.47 32.18 22.74
CA GLU A 235 12.02 33.46 22.28
C GLU A 235 11.50 34.66 23.10
N GLN A 236 10.20 34.67 23.42
CA GLN A 236 9.57 35.73 24.21
C GLN A 236 10.01 35.71 25.68
N ALA A 237 10.17 34.53 26.28
CA ALA A 237 10.49 34.40 27.68
C ALA A 237 11.97 34.63 27.99
N ARG A 238 12.86 34.33 27.03
CA ARG A 238 14.31 34.31 27.27
C ARG A 238 15.17 35.09 26.29
N GLY A 239 14.60 35.61 25.20
CA GLY A 239 15.36 36.23 24.10
C GLY A 239 15.82 35.19 23.08
N LYS A 240 16.10 35.63 21.83
CA LYS A 240 16.56 34.76 20.75
C LYS A 240 18.01 34.36 20.99
N ASP A 241 18.28 33.06 21.06
CA ASP A 241 19.61 32.50 21.37
C ASP A 241 20.26 33.09 22.66
N GLU A 242 19.47 33.64 23.59
CA GLU A 242 19.97 34.22 24.84
C GLU A 242 20.01 33.15 25.95
N PHE A 243 21.21 32.90 26.49
CA PHE A 243 21.55 31.86 27.49
C PHE A 243 21.49 30.41 26.99
N GLN A 244 20.36 29.94 26.42
CA GLN A 244 20.22 28.61 25.80
C GLN A 244 19.25 28.68 24.61
N SER A 245 19.64 28.08 23.48
CA SER A 245 18.80 27.97 22.27
C SER A 245 17.52 27.17 22.53
N PHE A 246 16.51 27.34 21.67
CA PHE A 246 15.32 26.50 21.62
C PHE A 246 15.66 25.02 21.59
N TYR A 247 16.72 24.66 20.88
CA TYR A 247 17.22 23.29 20.81
C TYR A 247 17.61 22.75 22.19
N ARG A 248 18.53 23.42 22.90
CA ARG A 248 19.04 22.93 24.19
C ARG A 248 18.02 23.05 25.31
N TYR A 249 17.29 24.17 25.32
CA TYR A 249 16.36 24.47 26.41
C TYR A 249 15.09 23.62 26.33
N PHE A 250 14.52 23.49 25.13
CA PHE A 250 13.19 22.87 24.94
C PHE A 250 13.23 21.57 24.13
N LEU A 251 13.84 21.53 22.93
CA LEU A 251 13.71 20.35 22.06
C LEU A 251 14.29 19.08 22.67
N LEU A 252 15.46 19.17 23.32
CA LEU A 252 16.03 18.00 24.02
C LEU A 252 15.11 17.50 25.14
N ARG A 253 14.42 18.41 25.85
CA ARG A 253 13.43 18.06 26.88
C ARG A 253 12.18 17.44 26.28
N LEU A 254 11.68 18.00 25.18
CA LEU A 254 10.57 17.43 24.45
C LEU A 254 10.89 16.00 23.98
N PHE A 255 12.06 15.77 23.40
CA PHE A 255 12.44 14.45 22.92
C PHE A 255 12.66 13.47 24.08
N HIS A 256 13.62 13.75 24.96
CA HIS A 256 14.09 12.74 25.92
C HIS A 256 13.19 12.59 27.13
N ASP A 257 12.59 13.68 27.61
CA ASP A 257 11.75 13.65 28.81
C ASP A 257 10.26 13.55 28.42
N GLY A 258 9.79 14.38 27.49
CA GLY A 258 8.41 14.37 27.02
C GLY A 258 8.05 13.09 26.28
N LEU A 259 8.60 12.91 25.08
CA LEU A 259 8.24 11.79 24.22
C LEU A 259 8.96 10.50 24.62
N GLY A 260 10.18 10.59 25.18
CA GLY A 260 11.04 9.44 25.48
C GLY A 260 10.87 8.80 26.86
N ARG A 261 10.07 9.38 27.77
CA ARG A 261 9.79 8.80 29.10
C ARG A 261 8.30 8.77 29.42
N SER A 262 7.90 7.78 30.22
CA SER A 262 6.53 7.70 30.73
C SER A 262 6.20 8.92 31.61
N THR A 263 4.93 9.30 31.68
CA THR A 263 4.49 10.49 32.44
C THR A 263 4.95 10.45 33.90
N ASP A 264 5.00 9.26 34.50
CA ASP A 264 5.34 9.07 35.90
C ASP A 264 6.85 9.16 36.18
N GLU A 265 7.68 9.00 35.14
CA GLU A 265 9.15 9.08 35.21
C GLU A 265 9.70 10.48 34.85
N ARG A 266 8.83 11.40 34.42
CA ARG A 266 9.21 12.77 34.09
C ARG A 266 9.54 13.53 35.37
N ASN A 267 10.75 14.06 35.43
CA ASN A 267 11.18 14.96 36.50
C ASN A 267 11.58 16.30 35.89
N LEU A 268 10.60 17.16 35.68
CA LEU A 268 10.75 18.47 35.07
C LEU A 268 10.42 19.55 36.10
N ASP A 269 11.10 20.70 36.03
CA ASP A 269 10.73 21.83 36.88
C ASP A 269 9.37 22.41 36.43
N PRO A 270 8.62 23.09 37.32
CA PRO A 270 7.27 23.58 37.00
C PRO A 270 7.19 24.52 35.78
N THR A 271 8.28 25.24 35.49
CA THR A 271 8.34 26.12 34.31
C THR A 271 8.41 25.28 33.04
N MET A 272 9.25 24.24 33.05
CA MET A 272 9.38 23.30 31.93
C MET A 272 8.13 22.43 31.75
N GLU A 273 7.49 21.96 32.82
CA GLU A 273 6.22 21.22 32.72
C GLU A 273 5.14 22.05 32.04
N LYS A 274 5.02 23.32 32.42
CA LYS A 274 4.06 24.23 31.78
C LYS A 274 4.41 24.53 30.33
N LEU A 275 5.70 24.65 30.02
CA LEU A 275 6.16 24.86 28.65
C LEU A 275 5.98 23.61 27.79
N LEU A 276 6.12 22.41 28.34
CA LEU A 276 5.89 21.15 27.64
C LEU A 276 4.39 20.92 27.42
N GLY A 277 3.58 21.06 28.46
CA GLY A 277 2.15 20.74 28.40
C GLY A 277 1.88 19.23 28.28
N ALA A 278 0.68 18.87 27.83
CA ALA A 278 0.24 17.48 27.76
C ALA A 278 0.79 16.76 26.52
N VAL A 279 1.89 16.02 26.68
CA VAL A 279 2.50 15.22 25.60
C VAL A 279 2.51 13.72 25.93
N PRO A 280 2.25 12.82 24.96
CA PRO A 280 2.24 11.38 25.17
C PRO A 280 3.66 10.83 25.30
N PHE A 281 3.79 9.69 25.96
CA PHE A 281 4.99 8.86 25.86
C PHE A 281 4.93 8.04 24.57
N LEU A 282 6.02 8.04 23.80
CA LEU A 282 6.20 7.27 22.59
C LEU A 282 7.51 6.49 22.72
N ASN A 283 7.41 5.16 22.78
CA ASN A 283 8.51 4.21 22.96
C ASN A 283 9.93 4.77 22.75
N GLY A 284 10.75 4.70 23.79
CA GLY A 284 11.99 5.47 23.97
C GLY A 284 13.02 5.41 22.84
N GLY A 285 13.17 4.29 22.13
CA GLY A 285 14.30 4.10 21.20
C GLY A 285 14.50 5.20 20.14
N PHE A 286 13.43 5.83 19.64
CA PHE A 286 13.54 6.90 18.64
C PHE A 286 13.88 8.28 19.25
N PHE A 287 13.39 8.53 20.46
CA PHE A 287 13.53 9.81 21.18
C PHE A 287 14.51 9.75 22.35
N GLU A 288 15.20 8.64 22.56
CA GLU A 288 16.25 8.47 23.57
C GLU A 288 17.49 9.32 23.28
N VAL A 289 18.31 9.52 24.30
CA VAL A 289 19.57 10.27 24.16
C VAL A 289 20.51 9.47 23.27
N HIS A 290 20.79 10.00 22.07
CA HIS A 290 21.59 9.32 21.06
C HIS A 290 23.08 9.34 21.43
N GLU A 291 23.84 8.34 21.00
CA GLU A 291 25.29 8.25 21.27
C GLU A 291 26.06 9.49 20.81
N LEU A 292 25.62 10.11 19.70
CA LEU A 292 26.20 11.37 19.19
C LEU A 292 25.93 12.56 20.13
N GLU A 293 24.78 12.61 20.79
CA GLU A 293 24.45 13.66 21.77
C GLU A 293 25.30 13.50 23.04
N GLN A 294 25.62 12.25 23.41
CA GLN A 294 26.54 11.96 24.52
C GLN A 294 28.00 12.26 24.15
N ARG A 295 28.40 11.92 22.92
CA ARG A 295 29.77 12.12 22.40
C ARG A 295 30.08 13.59 22.16
N TYR A 296 29.09 14.38 21.72
CA TYR A 296 29.21 15.80 21.39
C TYR A 296 28.27 16.64 22.26
N PRO A 297 28.53 16.78 23.57
CA PRO A 297 27.62 17.49 24.50
C PRO A 297 27.49 19.00 24.20
N GLU A 298 28.45 19.56 23.48
CA GLU A 298 28.49 20.95 23.01
C GLU A 298 27.71 21.15 21.69
N VAL A 299 26.99 20.14 21.21
CA VAL A 299 26.12 20.29 20.05
C VAL A 299 25.08 21.38 20.32
N ASP A 300 24.92 22.27 19.36
CA ASP A 300 23.93 23.35 19.45
C ASP A 300 23.42 23.73 18.07
N ILE A 301 22.15 24.13 18.00
CA ILE A 301 21.46 24.50 16.78
C ILE A 301 20.76 25.83 17.04
N PRO A 302 21.09 26.91 16.29
CA PRO A 302 20.51 28.23 16.52
C PRO A 302 19.03 28.27 16.14
N ASP A 303 18.27 29.16 16.79
CA ASP A 303 16.82 29.28 16.62
C ASP A 303 16.42 29.52 15.15
N GLN A 304 17.23 30.27 14.41
CA GLN A 304 17.05 30.55 12.98
C GLN A 304 16.96 29.26 12.12
N ALA A 305 17.64 28.18 12.52
CA ALA A 305 17.58 26.91 11.78
C ALA A 305 16.17 26.31 11.84
N PHE A 306 15.51 26.42 13.00
CA PHE A 306 14.15 25.93 13.21
C PHE A 306 13.12 26.84 12.57
N GLU A 307 13.30 28.17 12.62
CA GLU A 307 12.42 29.11 11.92
C GLU A 307 12.31 28.77 10.42
N LYS A 308 13.46 28.62 9.74
CA LYS A 308 13.51 28.28 8.31
C LYS A 308 12.89 26.92 8.03
N LEU A 309 13.21 25.92 8.85
CA LEU A 309 12.71 24.57 8.67
C LEU A 309 11.19 24.49 8.89
N PHE A 310 10.66 25.17 9.90
CA PHE A 310 9.23 25.24 10.17
C PHE A 310 8.51 26.00 9.07
N ASP A 311 9.09 27.09 8.53
CA ASP A 311 8.52 27.80 7.38
C ASP A 311 8.43 26.89 6.15
N PHE A 312 9.40 25.99 5.96
CA PHE A 312 9.33 24.95 4.94
C PHE A 312 8.24 23.92 5.24
N PHE A 313 8.18 23.36 6.45
CA PHE A 313 7.20 22.34 6.83
C PHE A 313 5.75 22.85 6.77
N ASP A 314 5.51 24.10 7.13
CA ASP A 314 4.17 24.69 7.14
C ASP A 314 3.61 24.94 5.74
N GLN A 315 4.46 24.90 4.70
CA GLN A 315 3.99 24.93 3.32
C GLN A 315 3.30 23.64 2.91
N TYR A 316 3.43 22.58 3.72
CA TYR A 316 2.86 21.27 3.49
C TYR A 316 1.79 20.90 4.53
N ARG A 317 0.80 20.13 4.08
CA ARG A 317 -0.27 19.56 4.89
C ARG A 317 0.13 18.15 5.29
N TRP A 318 0.40 17.95 6.57
CA TRP A 318 0.84 16.68 7.12
C TRP A 318 -0.37 15.77 7.41
N HIS A 319 -0.35 14.55 6.88
CA HIS A 319 -1.39 13.54 7.01
C HIS A 319 -0.81 12.23 7.54
N LEU A 320 -1.47 11.63 8.53
CA LEU A 320 -1.01 10.40 9.19
C LEU A 320 -1.58 9.12 8.58
N ASP A 321 -2.33 9.25 7.49
CA ASP A 321 -2.95 8.15 6.75
C ASP A 321 -2.33 8.02 5.35
N GLU A 322 -2.24 6.79 4.84
CA GLU A 322 -1.81 6.43 3.46
C GLU A 322 -2.85 6.84 2.40
N ARG A 323 -3.76 7.76 2.74
CA ARG A 323 -4.79 8.20 1.79
C ARG A 323 -4.12 8.94 0.63
N PRO A 324 -4.63 8.78 -0.60
CA PRO A 324 -4.12 9.52 -1.75
C PRO A 324 -4.15 11.02 -1.47
N LEU A 325 -3.03 11.68 -1.73
CA LEU A 325 -2.83 13.12 -1.54
C LEU A 325 -3.88 13.89 -2.37
N ARG A 326 -4.65 14.77 -1.73
CA ARG A 326 -5.74 15.56 -2.32
C ARG A 326 -5.29 16.95 -2.79
N ALA A 327 -4.13 17.43 -2.32
CA ALA A 327 -3.54 18.72 -2.69
C ALA A 327 -2.03 18.58 -2.93
N ASP A 328 -1.49 19.47 -3.78
CA ASP A 328 -0.08 19.50 -4.23
C ASP A 328 0.96 19.69 -3.12
N ASN A 329 0.51 19.90 -1.89
CA ASN A 329 1.33 20.11 -0.72
C ASN A 329 1.04 19.11 0.41
N GLU A 330 0.37 17.99 0.16
CA GLU A 330 0.14 16.99 1.19
C GLU A 330 1.36 16.04 1.35
N ILE A 331 1.67 15.66 2.59
CA ILE A 331 2.74 14.72 2.95
C ILE A 331 2.14 13.61 3.79
N ASN A 332 2.36 12.36 3.38
CA ASN A 332 1.92 11.16 4.07
C ASN A 332 3.12 10.35 4.62
N PRO A 333 2.88 9.28 5.40
CA PRO A 333 3.97 8.45 5.93
C PRO A 333 4.85 7.78 4.87
N ASP A 334 4.32 7.45 3.69
CA ASP A 334 5.08 6.82 2.59
C ASP A 334 6.16 7.73 2.03
N VAL A 335 5.84 9.03 1.85
CA VAL A 335 6.81 10.06 1.42
C VAL A 335 7.98 10.12 2.39
N VAL A 336 7.70 9.96 3.68
CA VAL A 336 8.71 9.94 4.73
C VAL A 336 9.51 8.64 4.71
N GLY A 337 8.87 7.48 4.55
CA GLY A 337 9.55 6.21 4.32
C GLY A 337 10.57 6.28 3.17
N TYR A 338 10.17 6.90 2.05
CA TYR A 338 11.04 7.13 0.90
C TYR A 338 12.24 8.04 1.22
N ILE A 339 12.06 9.06 2.05
CA ILE A 339 13.16 9.95 2.50
C ILE A 339 14.10 9.22 3.45
N PHE A 340 13.54 8.46 4.39
CA PHE A 340 14.30 7.58 5.30
C PHE A 340 15.21 6.64 4.48
N GLU A 341 14.67 5.98 3.47
CA GLU A 341 15.42 5.09 2.58
C GLU A 341 16.54 5.80 1.80
N LYS A 342 16.32 7.03 1.33
CA LYS A 342 17.32 7.72 0.51
C LYS A 342 18.43 8.42 1.30
N TYR A 343 18.15 8.88 2.52
CA TYR A 343 19.08 9.73 3.28
C TYR A 343 19.72 9.04 4.48
N ILE A 344 19.03 8.09 5.13
CA ILE A 344 19.62 7.32 6.25
C ILE A 344 20.35 6.10 5.72
N ASN A 345 19.87 5.52 4.62
CA ASN A 345 20.31 4.22 4.13
C ASN A 345 21.59 4.30 3.27
N GLN A 346 22.61 4.98 3.76
CA GLN A 346 23.98 4.81 3.29
C GLN A 346 24.69 3.69 4.08
N LYS A 347 24.38 2.44 3.69
CA LYS A 347 25.19 1.21 3.86
C LYS A 347 25.70 0.77 5.25
N GLN A 348 25.58 1.54 6.32
CA GLN A 348 26.18 1.18 7.62
C GLN A 348 25.23 0.52 8.64
N MET A 349 23.90 0.57 8.44
CA MET A 349 22.92 0.16 9.47
C MET A 349 22.10 -1.10 9.16
N GLY A 350 22.24 -1.72 7.97
CA GLY A 350 21.53 -2.98 7.64
C GLY A 350 19.99 -2.92 7.63
N ALA A 351 19.38 -1.77 7.88
CA ALA A 351 17.93 -1.57 7.93
C ALA A 351 17.38 -1.28 6.52
N TYR A 352 17.10 -2.33 5.75
CA TYR A 352 16.41 -2.20 4.47
C TYR A 352 14.90 -2.12 4.69
N TYR A 353 14.25 -1.14 4.07
CA TYR A 353 12.79 -1.15 4.00
C TYR A 353 12.34 -2.40 3.24
N THR A 354 11.50 -3.19 3.89
CA THR A 354 10.89 -4.37 3.30
C THR A 354 9.59 -3.93 2.64
N LYS A 355 9.51 -4.06 1.31
CA LYS A 355 8.32 -3.69 0.55
C LYS A 355 7.09 -4.50 0.99
N GLU A 356 5.91 -3.93 0.74
CA GLU A 356 4.62 -4.52 1.12
C GLU A 356 4.46 -5.97 0.69
N ASP A 357 4.88 -6.30 -0.54
CA ASP A 357 4.81 -7.66 -1.09
C ASP A 357 5.59 -8.69 -0.26
N ILE A 358 6.79 -8.30 0.20
CA ILE A 358 7.61 -9.13 1.08
C ILE A 358 7.01 -9.18 2.49
N THR A 359 6.54 -8.05 3.04
CA THR A 359 5.91 -8.07 4.38
C THR A 359 4.61 -8.88 4.40
N GLU A 360 3.81 -8.82 3.33
CA GLU A 360 2.59 -9.62 3.15
C GLU A 360 2.95 -11.10 3.05
N TYR A 361 3.97 -11.44 2.25
CA TYR A 361 4.46 -12.81 2.14
C TYR A 361 4.93 -13.36 3.48
N ILE A 362 5.71 -12.61 4.24
CA ILE A 362 6.19 -13.06 5.56
C ILE A 362 5.00 -13.18 6.53
N SER A 363 4.10 -12.20 6.56
CA SER A 363 2.95 -12.20 7.47
C SER A 363 2.02 -13.39 7.23
N LYS A 364 1.63 -13.67 5.97
CA LYS A 364 0.74 -14.80 5.67
C LYS A 364 1.38 -16.15 6.02
N ASN A 365 2.66 -16.31 5.76
CA ASN A 365 3.39 -17.56 6.03
C ASN A 365 3.88 -17.71 7.48
N THR A 366 3.55 -16.77 8.37
CA THR A 366 3.91 -16.83 9.80
C THR A 366 2.67 -16.80 10.68
N VAL A 367 1.76 -15.86 10.43
CA VAL A 367 0.51 -15.71 11.19
C VAL A 367 -0.42 -16.89 10.96
N ILE A 368 -0.70 -17.25 9.70
CA ILE A 368 -1.69 -18.29 9.39
C ILE A 368 -1.26 -19.67 9.93
N PRO A 369 0.00 -20.14 9.73
CA PRO A 369 0.44 -21.40 10.31
C PRO A 369 0.30 -21.42 11.84
N PHE A 370 0.65 -20.32 12.52
CA PHE A 370 0.46 -20.22 13.97
C PHE A 370 -1.01 -20.35 14.39
N LEU A 371 -1.93 -19.69 13.66
CA LEU A 371 -3.37 -19.80 13.92
C LEU A 371 -3.85 -21.25 13.76
N PHE A 372 -3.45 -21.92 12.68
CA PHE A 372 -3.82 -23.30 12.39
C PHE A 372 -3.25 -24.28 13.41
N ASP A 373 -1.96 -24.19 13.76
CA ASP A 373 -1.33 -25.06 14.75
C ASP A 373 -1.99 -24.92 16.14
N THR A 374 -2.37 -23.70 16.50
CA THR A 374 -3.04 -23.44 17.78
C THR A 374 -4.50 -23.89 17.76
N ALA A 375 -5.21 -23.71 16.64
CA ALA A 375 -6.56 -24.22 16.46
C ALA A 375 -6.60 -25.75 16.47
N GLN A 376 -5.61 -26.42 15.87
CA GLN A 376 -5.48 -27.89 15.87
C GLN A 376 -5.36 -28.43 17.29
N LYS A 377 -4.59 -27.77 18.17
CA LYS A 377 -4.50 -28.15 19.60
C LYS A 377 -5.85 -28.11 20.32
N LYS A 378 -6.79 -27.25 19.87
CA LYS A 378 -8.13 -27.10 20.44
C LYS A 378 -9.18 -28.00 19.77
N CYS A 379 -9.00 -28.36 18.50
CA CYS A 379 -9.96 -29.13 17.71
C CYS A 379 -9.27 -30.16 16.79
N ALA A 380 -8.49 -31.09 17.36
CA ALA A 380 -7.65 -32.00 16.58
C ALA A 380 -8.41 -32.82 15.51
N ILE A 381 -9.65 -33.23 15.81
CA ILE A 381 -10.50 -34.04 14.91
C ILE A 381 -10.74 -33.33 13.58
N ALA A 382 -10.88 -32.00 13.58
CA ALA A 382 -11.10 -31.21 12.37
C ALA A 382 -9.89 -31.15 11.44
N PHE A 383 -8.70 -31.56 11.92
CA PHE A 383 -7.44 -31.53 11.17
C PHE A 383 -6.95 -32.94 10.78
N ASN A 384 -7.72 -34.00 11.04
CA ASN A 384 -7.41 -35.33 10.51
C ASN A 384 -7.38 -35.31 8.97
N PRO A 385 -6.48 -36.02 8.27
CA PRO A 385 -6.33 -35.95 6.80
C PRO A 385 -7.62 -36.14 5.98
N ASP A 386 -8.60 -36.88 6.50
CA ASP A 386 -9.88 -37.14 5.83
C ASP A 386 -10.99 -36.11 6.17
N SER A 387 -10.68 -35.09 6.98
CA SER A 387 -11.64 -34.09 7.42
C SER A 387 -12.12 -33.18 6.30
N ALA A 388 -13.22 -32.47 6.55
CA ALA A 388 -13.76 -31.47 5.63
C ALA A 388 -12.77 -30.35 5.32
N LEU A 389 -11.85 -30.05 6.24
CA LEU A 389 -10.82 -29.03 6.06
C LEU A 389 -9.90 -29.35 4.87
N TRP A 390 -9.36 -30.57 4.83
CA TRP A 390 -8.45 -30.98 3.75
C TRP A 390 -9.20 -31.40 2.47
N ARG A 391 -10.50 -31.72 2.58
CA ARG A 391 -11.37 -31.89 1.40
C ARG A 391 -11.44 -30.64 0.53
N LEU A 392 -11.32 -29.44 1.11
CA LEU A 392 -11.24 -28.19 0.33
C LEU A 392 -10.18 -28.26 -0.77
N LEU A 393 -8.97 -28.74 -0.42
CA LEU A 393 -7.86 -28.90 -1.36
C LEU A 393 -8.12 -30.01 -2.39
N ARG A 394 -8.72 -31.13 -1.96
CA ARG A 394 -9.04 -32.27 -2.84
C ARG A 394 -10.09 -31.93 -3.89
N ASP A 395 -11.15 -31.24 -3.45
CA ASP A 395 -12.35 -30.99 -4.23
C ASP A 395 -12.15 -29.83 -5.22
N ASN A 396 -11.33 -28.84 -4.85
CA ASN A 396 -11.04 -27.68 -5.71
C ASN A 396 -9.57 -27.19 -5.59
N PRO A 397 -8.59 -27.98 -6.08
CA PRO A 397 -7.18 -27.64 -5.94
C PRO A 397 -6.79 -26.33 -6.66
N ASP A 398 -7.39 -26.06 -7.81
CA ASP A 398 -7.06 -24.89 -8.64
C ASP A 398 -7.33 -23.57 -7.92
N ARG A 399 -8.27 -23.55 -6.95
CA ARG A 399 -8.57 -22.41 -6.09
C ARG A 399 -7.40 -21.98 -5.21
N TYR A 400 -6.51 -22.92 -4.88
CA TYR A 400 -5.39 -22.71 -3.96
C TYR A 400 -4.04 -22.66 -4.67
N ILE A 401 -4.02 -22.74 -6.00
CA ILE A 401 -2.82 -22.55 -6.81
C ILE A 401 -2.81 -21.11 -7.33
N TYR A 402 -1.73 -20.37 -7.07
CA TYR A 402 -1.61 -18.98 -7.52
C TYR A 402 -1.84 -18.85 -9.04
N PRO A 403 -2.54 -17.79 -9.51
CA PRO A 403 -2.83 -17.58 -10.93
C PRO A 403 -1.62 -17.68 -11.85
N ALA A 404 -0.45 -17.19 -11.42
CA ALA A 404 0.78 -17.28 -12.18
C ALA A 404 1.26 -18.73 -12.41
N VAL A 405 1.07 -19.62 -11.42
CA VAL A 405 1.48 -21.02 -11.53
C VAL A 405 0.61 -21.77 -12.53
N ARG A 406 -0.70 -21.50 -12.54
CA ARG A 406 -1.70 -22.14 -13.41
C ARG A 406 -1.81 -21.54 -14.82
N HIS A 407 -1.25 -20.35 -15.06
CA HIS A 407 -1.35 -19.63 -16.34
C HIS A 407 -0.86 -20.48 -17.53
N GLY A 408 -1.71 -20.66 -18.55
CA GLY A 408 -1.40 -21.48 -19.72
C GLY A 408 -1.27 -23.00 -19.44
N VAL A 409 -1.52 -23.44 -18.21
CA VAL A 409 -1.48 -24.85 -17.79
C VAL A 409 -2.88 -25.38 -17.50
N VAL A 410 -3.70 -24.58 -16.81
CA VAL A 410 -5.09 -24.88 -16.47
C VAL A 410 -5.99 -23.78 -17.01
N CYS A 411 -6.99 -24.16 -17.78
CA CYS A 411 -8.01 -23.29 -18.35
C CYS A 411 -8.96 -22.74 -17.28
N GLU A 412 -9.79 -21.75 -17.64
CA GLU A 412 -10.77 -21.17 -16.72
C GLU A 412 -11.85 -22.17 -16.27
N ASP A 413 -12.12 -23.19 -17.08
CA ASP A 413 -13.04 -24.29 -16.79
C ASP A 413 -12.40 -25.41 -15.95
N GLY A 414 -11.13 -25.27 -15.55
CA GLY A 414 -10.39 -26.25 -14.75
C GLY A 414 -9.75 -27.39 -15.56
N LEU A 415 -9.93 -27.41 -16.89
CA LEU A 415 -9.29 -28.40 -17.75
C LEU A 415 -7.79 -28.10 -17.91
N VAL A 416 -6.97 -29.14 -17.95
CA VAL A 416 -5.54 -29.01 -18.24
C VAL A 416 -5.37 -28.76 -19.74
N VAL A 417 -4.60 -27.73 -20.11
CA VAL A 417 -4.22 -27.46 -21.51
C VAL A 417 -3.50 -28.70 -22.05
N PRO A 418 -4.03 -29.40 -23.07
CA PRO A 418 -3.39 -30.60 -23.61
C PRO A 418 -2.00 -30.31 -24.18
N GLU A 419 -1.07 -31.27 -24.08
CA GLU A 419 0.25 -31.10 -24.70
C GLU A 419 0.17 -30.92 -26.22
N SER A 420 -0.85 -31.49 -26.87
CA SER A 420 -1.12 -31.32 -28.30
C SER A 420 -1.41 -29.89 -28.72
N GLU A 421 -1.78 -29.00 -27.79
CA GLU A 421 -1.98 -27.57 -28.05
C GLU A 421 -0.67 -26.77 -27.95
N LEU A 422 0.42 -27.38 -27.48
CA LEU A 422 1.73 -26.76 -27.42
C LEU A 422 2.44 -26.89 -28.78
N PRO A 423 3.38 -26.00 -29.14
CA PRO A 423 4.14 -26.15 -30.37
C PRO A 423 4.91 -27.49 -30.44
N ASP A 424 5.01 -28.10 -31.62
CA ASP A 424 5.66 -29.41 -31.81
C ASP A 424 7.07 -29.52 -31.21
N PHE A 425 7.87 -28.44 -31.32
CA PHE A 425 9.22 -28.41 -30.77
C PHE A 425 9.23 -28.38 -29.24
N VAL A 426 8.18 -27.83 -28.62
CA VAL A 426 7.97 -27.82 -27.17
C VAL A 426 7.55 -29.20 -26.70
N GLN A 427 6.57 -29.83 -27.37
CA GLN A 427 6.13 -31.20 -27.06
C GLN A 427 7.33 -32.17 -27.05
N LYS A 428 8.09 -32.19 -28.16
CA LYS A 428 9.31 -33.02 -28.27
C LYS A 428 10.35 -32.64 -27.22
N GLY A 429 10.55 -31.34 -27.03
CA GLY A 429 11.52 -30.81 -26.08
C GLY A 429 11.20 -31.16 -24.63
N MET A 430 9.92 -31.27 -24.25
CA MET A 430 9.51 -31.68 -22.91
C MET A 430 9.90 -33.14 -22.63
N SER A 431 9.69 -34.05 -23.58
CA SER A 431 9.94 -35.48 -23.42
C SER A 431 11.39 -35.91 -23.67
N ASP A 432 12.13 -35.19 -24.53
CA ASP A 432 13.47 -35.59 -24.97
C ASP A 432 14.52 -34.50 -24.69
N PRO A 433 15.41 -34.69 -23.69
CA PRO A 433 16.52 -33.79 -23.41
C PRO A 433 17.44 -33.53 -24.60
N GLN A 434 17.69 -34.52 -25.46
CA GLN A 434 18.55 -34.36 -26.63
C GLN A 434 17.89 -33.47 -27.69
N ALA A 435 16.58 -33.64 -27.91
CA ALA A 435 15.80 -32.79 -28.82
C ALA A 435 15.79 -31.31 -28.41
N ARG A 436 15.76 -31.01 -27.11
CA ARG A 436 15.80 -29.62 -26.62
C ARG A 436 17.21 -29.04 -26.46
N MET A 437 18.27 -29.84 -26.38
CA MET A 437 19.61 -29.37 -25.94
C MET A 437 20.16 -28.20 -26.77
N HIS A 438 19.87 -28.18 -28.08
CA HIS A 438 20.34 -27.14 -29.01
C HIS A 438 19.20 -26.31 -29.63
N ASP A 439 17.98 -26.40 -29.12
CA ASP A 439 16.87 -25.58 -29.61
C ASP A 439 16.83 -24.23 -28.86
N ASN A 440 17.28 -23.17 -29.54
CA ASN A 440 17.27 -21.81 -28.99
C ASN A 440 15.85 -21.30 -28.71
N ARG A 441 14.84 -21.76 -29.46
CA ARG A 441 13.44 -21.40 -29.20
C ARG A 441 12.98 -21.97 -27.87
N TYR A 442 13.41 -23.20 -27.56
CA TYR A 442 13.04 -23.85 -26.30
C TYR A 442 13.74 -23.23 -25.09
N ASN A 443 15.06 -22.98 -25.20
CA ASN A 443 15.90 -22.63 -24.05
C ASN A 443 16.07 -21.13 -23.82
N LEU A 444 16.00 -20.30 -24.86
CA LEU A 444 16.43 -18.90 -24.78
C LEU A 444 15.32 -17.91 -25.20
N GLN A 445 14.36 -18.34 -26.03
CA GLN A 445 13.32 -17.44 -26.50
C GLN A 445 12.30 -17.15 -25.41
N GLN A 446 12.37 -15.94 -24.89
CA GLN A 446 11.45 -15.41 -23.90
C GLN A 446 10.08 -15.07 -24.53
N ALA A 447 9.02 -15.30 -23.76
CA ALA A 447 7.66 -14.92 -24.11
C ALA A 447 7.48 -13.39 -24.16
N GLN A 448 6.67 -12.94 -25.12
CA GLN A 448 6.23 -11.55 -25.26
C GLN A 448 5.10 -11.23 -24.26
N ALA A 449 4.67 -9.97 -24.20
CA ALA A 449 3.66 -9.48 -23.25
C ALA A 449 2.26 -10.09 -23.39
N ASP A 450 1.99 -10.64 -24.57
CA ASP A 450 0.71 -11.12 -25.07
C ASP A 450 0.72 -12.63 -25.34
N ASP A 451 1.77 -13.34 -24.91
CA ASP A 451 1.82 -14.80 -25.02
C ASP A 451 0.67 -15.42 -24.19
N PRO A 452 -0.23 -16.20 -24.82
CA PRO A 452 -1.42 -16.72 -24.13
C PRO A 452 -1.10 -17.90 -23.19
N ILE A 453 0.11 -18.47 -23.28
CA ILE A 453 0.49 -19.72 -22.59
C ILE A 453 1.58 -19.44 -21.54
N ARG A 454 2.59 -18.67 -21.92
CA ARG A 454 3.77 -18.42 -21.08
C ARG A 454 3.65 -17.10 -20.34
N LEU A 455 4.19 -17.09 -19.13
CA LEU A 455 4.36 -15.84 -18.40
C LEU A 455 5.36 -14.95 -19.13
N VAL A 456 5.24 -13.65 -18.91
CA VAL A 456 6.16 -12.65 -19.45
C VAL A 456 7.60 -13.02 -19.13
N THR A 457 8.49 -12.91 -20.13
CA THR A 457 9.91 -13.27 -20.05
C THR A 457 10.22 -14.75 -19.82
N GLU A 458 9.19 -15.60 -19.70
CA GLU A 458 9.35 -17.04 -19.50
C GLU A 458 9.76 -17.73 -20.82
N THR A 459 10.79 -18.57 -20.72
CA THR A 459 11.21 -19.48 -21.80
C THR A 459 10.33 -20.73 -21.82
N TRP A 460 10.32 -21.46 -22.94
CA TRP A 460 9.58 -22.75 -22.99
C TRP A 460 10.12 -23.79 -22.00
N ARG A 461 11.42 -23.72 -21.68
CA ARG A 461 12.02 -24.53 -20.61
C ARG A 461 11.42 -24.21 -19.24
N GLU A 462 11.33 -22.94 -18.89
CA GLU A 462 10.74 -22.50 -17.62
C GLU A 462 9.25 -22.82 -17.55
N TYR A 463 8.52 -22.60 -18.66
CA TYR A 463 7.13 -23.00 -18.80
C TYR A 463 6.93 -24.51 -18.55
N ALA A 464 7.74 -25.36 -19.18
CA ALA A 464 7.65 -26.80 -18.98
C ALA A 464 7.89 -27.21 -17.51
N CYS A 465 8.87 -26.59 -16.85
CA CYS A 465 9.11 -26.79 -15.42
C CYS A 465 7.91 -26.34 -14.58
N ARG A 466 7.36 -25.16 -14.84
CA ARG A 466 6.18 -24.62 -14.14
C ARG A 466 4.94 -25.47 -14.37
N ARG A 467 4.70 -25.91 -15.60
CA ARG A 467 3.63 -26.83 -15.98
C ARG A 467 3.70 -28.13 -15.20
N ASN A 468 4.86 -28.80 -15.23
CA ASN A 468 5.05 -30.05 -14.49
C ASN A 468 4.85 -29.86 -12.99
N ARG A 469 5.34 -28.74 -12.43
CA ARG A 469 5.14 -28.39 -11.03
C ARG A 469 3.67 -28.16 -10.69
N CYS A 470 2.93 -27.43 -11.54
CA CYS A 470 1.51 -27.17 -11.37
C CYS A 470 0.70 -28.48 -11.36
N LEU A 471 0.99 -29.39 -12.31
CA LEU A 471 0.31 -30.68 -12.42
C LEU A 471 0.63 -31.61 -11.24
N ASP A 472 1.91 -31.68 -10.82
CA ASP A 472 2.34 -32.43 -9.62
C ASP A 472 1.62 -31.95 -8.35
N ILE A 473 1.57 -30.63 -8.14
CA ILE A 473 0.87 -30.02 -7.00
C ILE A 473 -0.62 -30.38 -7.03
N ARG A 474 -1.26 -30.25 -8.19
CA ARG A 474 -2.69 -30.54 -8.37
C ARG A 474 -3.00 -32.00 -8.10
N GLU A 475 -2.16 -32.91 -8.59
CA GLU A 475 -2.29 -34.34 -8.35
C GLU A 475 -2.09 -34.71 -6.87
N LYS A 476 -1.09 -34.13 -6.20
CA LYS A 476 -0.86 -34.31 -4.75
C LYS A 476 -2.07 -33.90 -3.93
N MET A 477 -2.68 -32.75 -4.27
CA MET A 477 -3.91 -32.31 -3.61
C MET A 477 -5.05 -33.30 -3.84
N HIS A 478 -5.30 -33.73 -5.09
CA HIS A 478 -6.35 -34.71 -5.38
C HIS A 478 -6.16 -36.05 -4.65
N ARG A 479 -4.92 -36.53 -4.53
CA ARG A 479 -4.58 -37.77 -3.80
C ARG A 479 -4.67 -37.63 -2.28
N GLY A 480 -4.88 -36.42 -1.76
CA GLY A 480 -4.93 -36.16 -0.32
C GLY A 480 -3.56 -36.19 0.35
N GLU A 481 -2.47 -36.02 -0.40
CA GLU A 481 -1.10 -35.97 0.12
C GLU A 481 -0.79 -34.63 0.82
N VAL A 482 -1.65 -33.62 0.64
CA VAL A 482 -1.55 -32.30 1.29
C VAL A 482 -2.52 -32.25 2.47
N HIS A 483 -2.01 -32.38 3.69
CA HIS A 483 -2.83 -32.56 4.90
C HIS A 483 -2.25 -31.88 6.14
N SER A 484 -1.34 -30.92 5.98
CA SER A 484 -0.85 -30.05 7.04
C SER A 484 -0.69 -28.62 6.53
N ILE A 485 -0.77 -27.65 7.45
CA ILE A 485 -0.63 -26.24 7.07
C ILE A 485 0.77 -25.93 6.52
N ASN A 486 1.79 -26.67 6.98
CA ASN A 486 3.17 -26.54 6.51
C ASN A 486 3.37 -27.08 5.08
N ASP A 487 2.51 -28.00 4.62
CA ASP A 487 2.54 -28.45 3.23
C ASP A 487 2.16 -27.31 2.28
N LEU A 488 1.23 -26.43 2.67
CA LEU A 488 0.84 -25.28 1.85
C LEU A 488 1.99 -24.29 1.68
N ILE A 489 2.82 -24.10 2.71
CA ILE A 489 4.04 -23.29 2.62
C ILE A 489 5.05 -23.96 1.68
N THR A 490 5.31 -25.25 1.90
CA THR A 490 6.29 -26.04 1.14
C THR A 490 5.93 -26.12 -0.34
N LEU A 491 4.64 -26.21 -0.65
CA LEU A 491 4.13 -26.28 -2.02
C LEU A 491 3.87 -24.89 -2.62
N ASN A 492 4.06 -23.82 -1.85
CA ASN A 492 3.77 -22.43 -2.24
C ASN A 492 2.33 -22.26 -2.75
N LEU A 493 1.37 -22.71 -1.94
CA LEU A 493 -0.06 -22.58 -2.19
C LEU A 493 -0.59 -21.23 -1.66
N ASP A 494 -1.78 -20.86 -2.10
CA ASP A 494 -2.52 -19.72 -1.57
C ASP A 494 -3.11 -20.06 -0.20
N ILE A 495 -2.22 -20.06 0.79
CA ILE A 495 -2.52 -20.30 2.21
C ILE A 495 -3.50 -19.26 2.77
N TRP A 496 -3.53 -18.07 2.18
CA TRP A 496 -4.47 -17.02 2.56
C TRP A 496 -5.90 -17.39 2.15
N GLN A 497 -6.11 -17.75 0.88
CA GLN A 497 -7.41 -18.20 0.41
C GLN A 497 -7.88 -19.46 1.15
N PHE A 498 -6.96 -20.39 1.44
CA PHE A 498 -7.25 -21.59 2.23
C PHE A 498 -7.72 -21.27 3.66
N ALA A 499 -7.05 -20.35 4.36
CA ALA A 499 -7.42 -19.96 5.71
C ALA A 499 -8.84 -19.38 5.80
N ARG A 500 -9.18 -18.52 4.83
CA ARG A 500 -10.53 -17.94 4.75
C ARG A 500 -11.58 -19.01 4.49
N ASP A 501 -11.36 -19.89 3.51
CA ASP A 501 -12.30 -20.96 3.19
C ASP A 501 -12.46 -21.96 4.34
N ALA A 502 -11.39 -22.24 5.08
CA ALA A 502 -11.43 -23.11 6.26
C ALA A 502 -12.37 -22.56 7.34
N ILE A 503 -12.37 -21.25 7.55
CA ILE A 503 -13.26 -20.57 8.51
C ILE A 503 -14.68 -20.49 7.95
N VAL A 504 -14.85 -19.96 6.74
CA VAL A 504 -16.16 -19.72 6.12
C VAL A 504 -16.93 -21.02 5.86
N ASN A 505 -16.23 -22.12 5.57
CA ASN A 505 -16.83 -23.44 5.31
C ASN A 505 -16.70 -24.40 6.51
N ALA A 506 -16.37 -23.91 7.70
CA ALA A 506 -16.27 -24.75 8.89
C ALA A 506 -17.60 -25.50 9.13
N GLU A 507 -17.63 -26.82 8.91
CA GLU A 507 -18.84 -27.66 9.09
C GLU A 507 -19.27 -27.71 10.57
N GLY A 508 -18.30 -27.74 11.48
CA GLY A 508 -18.52 -27.84 12.92
C GLY A 508 -18.27 -26.53 13.67
N PRO A 509 -19.09 -26.21 14.70
CA PRO A 509 -18.92 -25.00 15.50
C PRO A 509 -17.61 -25.00 16.32
N GLU A 510 -17.07 -26.18 16.66
CA GLU A 510 -15.85 -26.28 17.45
C GLU A 510 -14.59 -25.86 16.67
N LEU A 511 -14.56 -26.08 15.35
CA LEU A 511 -13.47 -25.58 14.51
C LEU A 511 -13.51 -24.04 14.46
N LEU A 512 -14.70 -23.47 14.28
CA LEU A 512 -14.88 -22.02 14.28
C LEU A 512 -14.49 -21.39 15.63
N ARG A 513 -14.91 -21.99 16.76
CA ARG A 513 -14.50 -21.55 18.10
C ARG A 513 -13.00 -21.62 18.32
N ALA A 514 -12.36 -22.66 17.80
CA ALA A 514 -10.92 -22.81 17.88
C ALA A 514 -10.22 -21.64 17.17
N PHE A 515 -10.60 -21.30 15.95
CA PHE A 515 -10.05 -20.14 15.23
C PHE A 515 -10.36 -18.82 15.93
N TRP A 516 -11.62 -18.57 16.26
CA TRP A 516 -12.06 -17.36 16.96
C TRP A 516 -11.22 -17.07 18.21
N HIS A 517 -11.09 -18.07 19.09
CA HIS A 517 -10.37 -17.91 20.34
C HIS A 517 -8.87 -17.64 20.17
N VAL A 518 -8.28 -18.15 19.08
CA VAL A 518 -6.86 -17.92 18.80
C VAL A 518 -6.67 -16.52 18.22
N ILE A 519 -7.54 -16.09 17.30
CA ILE A 519 -7.49 -14.76 16.70
C ILE A 519 -7.69 -13.67 17.77
N GLU A 520 -8.66 -13.84 18.67
CA GLU A 520 -8.94 -12.92 19.79
C GLU A 520 -7.74 -12.76 20.76
N LYS A 521 -6.83 -13.74 20.80
CA LYS A 521 -5.75 -13.79 21.80
C LYS A 521 -4.35 -13.65 21.23
N VAL A 522 -4.19 -13.64 19.91
CA VAL A 522 -2.87 -13.61 19.30
C VAL A 522 -2.19 -12.28 19.59
N THR A 523 -0.92 -12.33 19.98
CA THR A 523 -0.08 -11.15 20.16
C THR A 523 1.04 -11.20 19.14
N VAL A 524 1.20 -10.13 18.36
CA VAL A 524 2.25 -10.00 17.36
C VAL A 524 3.31 -9.02 17.86
N LEU A 525 4.56 -9.47 17.92
CA LEU A 525 5.71 -8.64 18.27
C LEU A 525 6.61 -8.49 17.04
N ASP A 526 6.84 -7.26 16.60
CA ASP A 526 7.86 -6.93 15.60
C ASP A 526 9.04 -6.24 16.31
N PRO A 527 10.14 -6.96 16.59
CA PRO A 527 11.30 -6.39 17.27
C PRO A 527 12.10 -5.41 16.40
N THR A 528 11.81 -5.36 15.10
CA THR A 528 12.47 -4.53 14.09
C THR A 528 11.50 -3.52 13.46
N CYS A 529 10.47 -3.13 14.22
CA CYS A 529 9.37 -2.30 13.74
C CYS A 529 9.87 -0.93 13.26
N GLY A 530 10.16 -0.84 11.96
CA GLY A 530 10.45 0.40 11.25
C GLY A 530 9.16 1.18 11.01
N SER A 531 8.65 1.18 9.77
CA SER A 531 7.35 1.81 9.45
C SER A 531 6.12 1.06 9.99
N GLY A 532 6.32 -0.10 10.64
CA GLY A 532 5.23 -0.97 11.09
C GLY A 532 4.53 -1.75 9.98
N ALA A 533 5.09 -1.80 8.76
CA ALA A 533 4.46 -2.47 7.61
C ALA A 533 4.10 -3.94 7.87
N PHE A 534 4.95 -4.68 8.60
CA PHE A 534 4.65 -6.05 9.03
C PHE A 534 3.44 -6.10 9.97
N LEU A 535 3.37 -5.20 10.96
CA LEU A 535 2.24 -5.11 11.89
C LEU A 535 0.94 -4.78 11.16
N PHE A 536 0.98 -3.88 10.17
CA PHE A 536 -0.18 -3.58 9.34
C PHE A 536 -0.59 -4.77 8.47
N ALA A 537 0.36 -5.49 7.87
CA ALA A 537 0.09 -6.69 7.08
C ALA A 537 -0.54 -7.79 7.96
N ALA A 538 0.03 -8.04 9.14
CA ALA A 538 -0.53 -8.97 10.12
C ALA A 538 -1.93 -8.54 10.58
N LEU A 539 -2.14 -7.25 10.85
CA LEU A 539 -3.44 -6.71 11.24
C LEU A 539 -4.49 -6.92 10.15
N ARG A 540 -4.17 -6.65 8.87
CA ARG A 540 -5.08 -6.87 7.74
C ARG A 540 -5.50 -8.34 7.61
N ILE A 541 -4.56 -9.26 7.84
CA ILE A 541 -4.81 -10.70 7.87
C ILE A 541 -5.77 -11.06 9.01
N LEU A 542 -5.47 -10.63 10.23
CA LEU A 542 -6.28 -10.92 11.42
C LEU A 542 -7.67 -10.30 11.32
N GLU A 543 -7.77 -9.04 10.87
CA GLU A 543 -9.02 -8.31 10.67
C GLU A 543 -9.97 -9.08 9.74
N THR A 544 -9.46 -9.58 8.62
CA THR A 544 -10.28 -10.33 7.65
C THR A 544 -10.69 -11.69 8.20
N LEU A 545 -9.78 -12.45 8.83
CA LEU A 545 -10.12 -13.76 9.39
C LEU A 545 -11.11 -13.65 10.57
N TYR A 546 -11.02 -12.57 11.34
CA TYR A 546 -11.98 -12.25 12.40
C TYR A 546 -13.37 -11.98 11.80
N SER A 547 -13.44 -11.16 10.74
CA SER A 547 -14.67 -10.91 9.98
C SER A 547 -15.27 -12.21 9.41
N ASP A 548 -14.46 -13.07 8.79
CA ASP A 548 -14.89 -14.38 8.29
C ASP A 548 -15.45 -15.26 9.42
N CYS A 549 -14.92 -15.15 10.65
CA CYS A 549 -15.47 -15.85 11.81
C CYS A 549 -16.85 -15.33 12.20
N LEU A 550 -17.03 -14.00 12.25
CA LEU A 550 -18.31 -13.37 12.57
C LEU A 550 -19.39 -13.75 11.55
N GLU A 551 -19.06 -13.71 10.26
CA GLU A 551 -19.96 -14.12 9.18
C GLU A 551 -20.37 -15.59 9.36
N ARG A 552 -19.42 -16.48 9.66
CA ARG A 552 -19.73 -17.89 9.87
C ARG A 552 -20.54 -18.13 11.13
N MET A 553 -20.31 -17.39 12.21
CA MET A 553 -21.13 -17.45 13.44
C MET A 553 -22.59 -17.09 13.14
N ALA A 554 -22.82 -16.03 12.35
CA ALA A 554 -24.15 -15.61 11.94
C ALA A 554 -24.86 -16.71 11.13
N ARG A 555 -24.17 -17.33 10.16
CA ARG A 555 -24.71 -18.47 9.39
C ARG A 555 -25.09 -19.67 10.27
N PHE A 556 -24.27 -20.00 11.28
CA PHE A 556 -24.61 -21.08 12.21
C PHE A 556 -25.90 -20.81 12.99
N ILE A 557 -26.18 -19.54 13.34
CA ILE A 557 -27.42 -19.15 14.02
C ILE A 557 -28.60 -19.19 13.05
N GLU A 558 -28.45 -18.67 11.83
CA GLU A 558 -29.48 -18.72 10.79
C GLU A 558 -29.89 -20.17 10.44
N ASP A 559 -28.91 -21.07 10.28
CA ASP A 559 -29.15 -22.49 10.03
C ASP A 559 -29.83 -23.19 11.22
N LEU A 560 -29.59 -22.71 12.43
CA LEU A 560 -30.21 -23.23 13.66
C LEU A 560 -31.70 -22.87 13.75
N GLU A 561 -32.07 -21.65 13.37
CA GLU A 561 -33.46 -21.17 13.38
C GLU A 561 -34.38 -22.01 12.47
N ARG A 562 -33.80 -22.68 11.46
CA ARG A 562 -34.51 -23.56 10.53
C ARG A 562 -34.78 -24.97 11.07
N LYS A 563 -34.29 -25.33 12.26
CA LYS A 563 -34.37 -26.69 12.83
C LYS A 563 -34.81 -26.67 14.31
N PRO A 564 -35.48 -27.73 14.82
CA PRO A 564 -35.71 -27.88 16.25
C PRO A 564 -34.37 -27.94 16.99
N HIS A 565 -34.18 -27.07 17.99
CA HIS A 565 -32.89 -26.95 18.68
C HIS A 565 -33.05 -26.60 20.16
N HIS A 566 -31.99 -26.82 20.93
CA HIS A 566 -31.96 -26.48 22.34
C HIS A 566 -31.77 -24.96 22.52
N PRO A 567 -32.50 -24.27 23.43
CA PRO A 567 -32.46 -22.80 23.53
C PRO A 567 -31.08 -22.18 23.76
N LYS A 568 -30.19 -22.92 24.43
CA LYS A 568 -28.81 -22.51 24.75
C LYS A 568 -27.78 -22.83 23.67
N GLN A 569 -28.18 -23.44 22.55
CA GLN A 569 -27.26 -23.78 21.47
C GLN A 569 -26.72 -22.49 20.82
N PHE A 570 -25.39 -22.42 20.66
CA PHE A 570 -24.66 -21.25 20.15
C PHE A 570 -24.86 -19.96 20.95
N ASN A 571 -25.13 -20.04 22.26
CA ASN A 571 -25.28 -18.85 23.10
C ASN A 571 -24.04 -17.95 23.11
N ASP A 572 -22.86 -18.55 22.99
CA ASP A 572 -21.59 -17.85 22.83
C ASP A 572 -21.54 -17.01 21.54
N PHE A 573 -21.91 -17.60 20.40
CA PHE A 573 -22.01 -16.87 19.12
C PHE A 573 -23.04 -15.74 19.18
N LYS A 574 -24.23 -16.01 19.75
CA LYS A 574 -25.27 -15.00 19.95
C LYS A 574 -24.78 -13.82 20.80
N THR A 575 -23.98 -14.11 21.85
CA THR A 575 -23.41 -13.07 22.71
C THR A 575 -22.40 -12.20 21.96
N VAL A 576 -21.54 -12.81 21.14
CA VAL A 576 -20.56 -12.08 20.31
C VAL A 576 -21.27 -11.18 19.30
N LEU A 577 -22.27 -11.69 18.57
CA LEU A 577 -23.01 -10.90 17.58
C LEU A 577 -23.89 -9.82 18.21
N ALA A 578 -24.43 -10.04 19.41
CA ALA A 578 -25.13 -9.01 20.16
C ALA A 578 -24.19 -7.85 20.54
N ARG A 579 -22.98 -8.15 21.01
CA ARG A 579 -21.95 -7.12 21.27
C ARG A 579 -21.58 -6.36 19.99
N LEU A 580 -21.37 -7.07 18.89
CA LEU A 580 -21.10 -6.46 17.58
C LEU A 580 -22.17 -5.41 17.21
N ALA A 581 -23.45 -5.70 17.46
CA ALA A 581 -24.56 -4.80 17.19
C ALA A 581 -24.58 -3.53 18.08
N GLU A 582 -23.89 -3.53 19.22
CA GLU A 582 -23.74 -2.36 20.10
C GLU A 582 -22.65 -1.38 19.61
N HIS A 583 -21.85 -1.76 18.60
CA HIS A 583 -20.75 -0.96 18.08
C HIS A 583 -21.09 -0.23 16.77
N PRO A 584 -20.42 0.91 16.47
CA PRO A 584 -20.72 1.72 15.28
C PRO A 584 -20.46 1.04 13.94
N SER A 585 -19.56 0.07 13.91
CA SER A 585 -19.26 -0.74 12.72
C SER A 585 -18.55 -2.04 13.13
N GLU A 586 -18.63 -3.05 12.26
CA GLU A 586 -17.89 -4.30 12.41
C GLU A 586 -16.39 -4.06 12.52
N ARG A 587 -15.85 -3.22 11.63
CA ARG A 587 -14.44 -2.84 11.66
C ARG A 587 -14.02 -2.22 13.00
N TYR A 588 -14.85 -1.35 13.58
CA TYR A 588 -14.56 -0.76 14.89
C TYR A 588 -14.59 -1.82 16.00
N PHE A 589 -15.52 -2.76 15.94
CA PHE A 589 -15.59 -3.87 16.89
C PHE A 589 -14.30 -4.70 16.82
N ILE A 590 -13.92 -5.18 15.62
CA ILE A 590 -12.73 -6.02 15.40
C ILE A 590 -11.45 -5.36 15.90
N LEU A 591 -11.27 -4.05 15.65
CA LEU A 591 -10.06 -3.34 16.06
C LEU A 591 -9.99 -3.03 17.56
N LYS A 592 -11.12 -3.14 18.28
CA LYS A 592 -11.21 -2.81 19.71
C LYS A 592 -11.23 -4.05 20.60
N SER A 593 -11.86 -5.13 20.13
CA SER A 593 -11.93 -6.44 20.78
C SER A 593 -10.58 -7.12 20.78
#